data_AF-A0A8T3DAB2-F1
#
_entry.id   AF-A0A8T3DAB2-F1
#
_cell.length_a   1.000
_cell.length_b   1.000
_cell.length_c   1.000
_cell.angle_alpha   90.00
_cell.angle_beta   90.00
_cell.angle_gamma   90.00
#
_symmetry.space_group_name_H-M   'P 1'
#
loop_
_entity.id
_entity.type
_entity.pdbx_description
1 polymer ?
#
loop_
_entity_poly.entity_id
_entity_poly.type
_entity_poly.pdbx_seq_one_letter_code
_entity_poly.pdbx_strand_id
1 'polypeptide(L)'
;MEAYPAVKGTAPAYLRKIVRPYTPARPLCSATSGRLMPPPLWSCTSRSRLLSVLAPRCWNDLPVEVRTAETLATFKRRLKAHLF
;
A
#
# COMPACT_ATOMS: atom_id res chain seq x y z
N MET A 1 -9.33 5.42 -0.83
CA MET A 1 -8.08 4.66 -0.72
C MET A 1 -6.91 5.55 -1.10
N GLU A 2 -6.33 6.28 -0.14
CA GLU A 2 -5.16 7.15 -0.38
C GLU A 2 -3.84 6.39 -0.55
N ALA A 3 -3.85 5.05 -0.42
CA ALA A 3 -2.67 4.20 -0.56
C ALA A 3 -2.13 4.11 -2.00
N TYR A 4 -3.01 4.13 -3.02
CA TYR A 4 -2.60 4.04 -4.43
C TYR A 4 -1.67 5.20 -4.86
N PRO A 5 -2.02 6.49 -4.63
CA PRO A 5 -1.11 7.59 -4.96
C PRO A 5 0.16 7.58 -4.10
N ALA A 6 0.13 7.04 -2.88
CA ALA A 6 1.32 6.90 -2.04
C ALA A 6 2.32 5.88 -2.61
N VAL A 7 1.83 4.76 -3.12
CA VAL A 7 2.64 3.73 -3.82
C VAL A 7 3.16 4.24 -5.17
N LYS A 8 2.33 4.97 -5.93
CA LYS A 8 2.69 5.51 -7.26
C LYS A 8 3.50 6.81 -7.19
N GLY A 9 3.79 7.32 -6.00
CA GLY A 9 4.61 8.52 -5.78
C GLY A 9 3.90 9.85 -6.06
N THR A 10 2.60 9.83 -6.34
CA THR A 10 1.76 11.03 -6.59
C THR A 10 1.19 11.64 -5.30
N ALA A 11 1.42 11.01 -4.13
CA ALA A 11 0.93 11.52 -2.86
C ALA A 11 1.82 12.61 -2.25
N PRO A 12 1.23 13.54 -1.46
CA PRO A 12 1.95 14.48 -0.61
C PRO A 12 3.05 13.84 0.24
N ALA A 13 4.13 14.61 0.49
CA ALA A 13 5.32 14.13 1.20
C ALA A 13 5.02 13.53 2.60
N TYR A 14 4.03 14.06 3.31
CA TYR A 14 3.62 13.53 4.62
C TYR A 14 3.04 12.11 4.53
N LEU A 15 2.32 11.77 3.45
CA LEU A 15 1.79 10.42 3.20
C LEU A 15 2.89 9.44 2.78
N ARG A 16 3.88 9.89 2.00
CA ARG A 16 5.04 9.08 1.63
C ARG A 16 5.91 8.72 2.83
N LYS A 17 5.98 9.58 3.86
CA LYS A 17 6.68 9.29 5.12
C LYS A 17 5.98 8.20 5.96
N ILE A 18 4.66 8.09 5.80
CA ILE A 18 3.78 7.14 6.48
C ILE A 18 3.82 5.77 5.80
N VAL A 19 3.80 5.72 4.47
CA VAL A 19 3.71 4.49 3.68
C VAL A 19 5.07 4.14 3.06
N ARG A 20 5.71 3.08 3.54
CA ARG A 20 7.00 2.61 3.01
C ARG A 20 6.81 1.40 2.07
N PRO A 21 7.35 1.45 0.83
CA PRO A 21 7.34 0.30 -0.05
C PRO A 21 8.16 -0.84 0.57
N TYR A 22 7.65 -2.07 0.47
CA TYR A 22 8.38 -3.24 0.92
C TYR A 22 9.56 -3.48 -0.01
N THR A 23 10.78 -3.39 0.53
CA THR A 23 12.02 -3.60 -0.22
C THR A 23 12.73 -4.81 0.40
N PRO A 24 12.65 -6.01 -0.20
CA PRO A 24 13.27 -7.19 0.37
C PRO A 24 14.80 -7.14 0.21
N ALA A 25 15.53 -7.70 1.18
CA ALA A 25 17.00 -7.77 1.15
C ALA A 25 17.55 -8.74 0.08
N ARG A 26 16.71 -9.62 -0.47
CA ARG A 26 17.03 -10.51 -1.60
C ARG A 26 15.88 -10.48 -2.63
N PRO A 27 16.18 -10.64 -3.93
CA PRO A 27 15.16 -10.76 -4.97
C PRO A 27 14.43 -12.10 -4.83
N LEU A 28 13.30 -12.10 -4.12
CA LEU A 28 12.35 -13.21 -4.10
C LEU A 28 11.28 -12.96 -5.17
N CYS A 29 10.68 -14.00 -5.74
CA CYS A 29 9.57 -13.85 -6.68
C CYS A 29 8.35 -13.08 -6.08
N SER A 30 8.25 -13.00 -4.76
CA SER A 30 7.27 -12.19 -4.02
C SER A 30 7.65 -10.69 -3.89
N ALA A 31 8.85 -10.30 -4.31
CA ALA A 31 9.28 -8.89 -4.34
C ALA A 31 8.44 -8.05 -5.31
N THR A 32 7.97 -8.67 -6.40
CA THR A 32 7.18 -8.01 -7.45
C THR A 32 5.70 -7.82 -7.07
N SER A 33 5.28 -8.24 -5.87
CA SER A 33 3.87 -8.21 -5.44
C SER A 33 3.39 -6.82 -4.97
N GLY A 34 4.22 -5.78 -5.07
CA GLY A 34 3.86 -4.40 -4.74
C GLY A 34 3.40 -4.22 -3.28
N ARG A 35 3.96 -4.98 -2.34
CA ARG A 35 3.55 -4.95 -0.92
C ARG A 35 4.07 -3.71 -0.20
N LEU A 36 3.40 -3.35 0.89
CA LEU A 36 3.82 -2.26 1.78
C LEU A 36 4.34 -2.84 3.10
N MET A 37 5.39 -2.23 3.64
CA MET A 37 5.95 -2.64 4.94
C MET A 37 5.16 -1.94 6.06
N PRO A 38 4.53 -2.68 6.99
CA PRO A 38 3.89 -2.07 8.14
C PRO A 38 4.96 -1.45 9.07
N PRO A 39 4.66 -0.30 9.70
CA PRO A 39 5.56 0.34 10.65
C PRO A 39 5.69 -0.50 11.94
N PRO A 40 6.79 -0.32 12.72
CA PRO A 40 6.92 -0.93 14.03
C PRO A 40 5.79 -0.47 14.96
N LEU A 41 5.21 -1.40 15.74
CA LEU A 41 4.01 -1.16 16.57
C LEU A 41 4.21 -0.11 17.68
N TRP A 42 5.46 0.22 18.02
CA TRP A 42 5.81 1.09 19.16
C TRP A 42 5.58 2.60 18.94
N SER A 43 5.24 3.08 17.74
CA SER A 43 5.24 4.52 17.43
C SER A 43 3.98 5.30 17.89
N CYS A 44 3.84 5.52 19.19
CA CYS A 44 3.32 6.72 19.88
C CYS A 44 2.19 7.69 19.39
N THR A 45 1.52 7.60 18.22
CA THR A 45 0.59 8.70 17.81
C THR A 45 -0.73 8.26 17.14
N SER A 46 -1.83 8.34 17.90
CA SER A 46 -3.15 8.85 17.49
C SER A 46 -3.80 8.31 16.20
N ARG A 47 -3.41 8.93 15.08
CA ARG A 47 -4.14 8.91 13.81
C ARG A 47 -3.23 8.58 12.63
N SER A 48 -1.99 9.04 12.69
CA SER A 48 -0.93 8.64 11.77
C SER A 48 -0.61 7.15 11.91
N ARG A 49 -0.65 6.56 13.13
CA ARG A 49 -0.55 5.09 13.27
C ARG A 49 -1.70 4.36 12.59
N LEU A 50 -2.94 4.82 12.75
CA LEU A 50 -4.07 4.15 12.11
C LEU A 50 -3.90 4.16 10.59
N LEU A 51 -3.49 5.29 9.99
CA LEU A 51 -3.22 5.33 8.56
C LEU A 51 -1.98 4.51 8.18
N SER A 52 -0.86 4.65 8.90
CA SER A 52 0.38 3.90 8.63
C SER A 52 0.26 2.40 8.87
N VAL A 53 -0.68 1.93 9.69
CA VAL A 53 -0.89 0.50 9.98
C VAL A 53 -2.02 -0.07 9.11
N LEU A 54 -3.15 0.64 9.00
CA LEU A 54 -4.29 0.18 8.22
C LEU A 54 -4.03 0.30 6.71
N ALA A 55 -3.35 1.35 6.23
CA ALA A 55 -3.05 1.47 4.81
C ALA A 55 -2.21 0.29 4.26
N PRO A 56 -1.07 -0.09 4.84
CA PRO A 56 -0.33 -1.25 4.38
C PRO A 56 -1.08 -2.55 4.64
N ARG A 57 -1.86 -2.67 5.73
CA ARG A 57 -2.67 -3.88 5.99
C ARG A 57 -3.75 -4.08 4.92
N CYS A 58 -4.63 -3.09 4.74
CA CYS A 58 -5.66 -3.12 3.69
C CYS A 58 -5.05 -3.28 2.29
N TRP A 59 -3.91 -2.65 2.03
CA TRP A 59 -3.21 -2.85 0.76
C TRP A 59 -2.69 -4.28 0.63
N ASN A 60 -2.09 -4.84 1.69
CA ASN A 60 -1.55 -6.20 1.75
C ASN A 60 -2.61 -7.32 1.79
N ASP A 61 -3.88 -6.98 1.99
CA ASP A 61 -5.01 -7.90 1.84
C ASP A 61 -5.54 -7.97 0.39
N LEU A 62 -5.21 -7.00 -0.49
CA LEU A 62 -5.64 -7.01 -1.90
C LEU A 62 -4.94 -8.10 -2.73
N PRO A 63 -5.58 -8.70 -3.74
CA PRO A 63 -4.88 -9.61 -4.63
C PRO A 63 -3.84 -8.87 -5.48
N VAL A 64 -2.81 -9.60 -5.91
CA VAL A 64 -1.67 -9.04 -6.66
C VAL A 64 -2.14 -8.29 -7.92
N GLU A 65 -3.15 -8.81 -8.62
CA GLU A 65 -3.73 -8.22 -9.82
C GLU A 65 -4.31 -6.82 -9.58
N VAL A 66 -4.88 -6.57 -8.40
CA VAL A 66 -5.40 -5.24 -8.05
C VAL A 66 -4.22 -4.29 -7.81
N ARG A 67 -3.17 -4.73 -7.13
CA ARG A 67 -2.00 -3.89 -6.80
C ARG A 67 -1.13 -3.56 -8.01
N THR A 68 -1.00 -4.48 -8.96
CA THR A 68 -0.20 -4.30 -10.18
C THR A 68 -0.94 -3.54 -11.27
N ALA A 69 -2.12 -2.97 -10.98
CA ALA A 69 -2.88 -2.17 -11.92
C ALA A 69 -2.06 -0.95 -12.41
N GLU A 70 -1.93 -0.83 -13.74
CA GLU A 70 -1.13 0.19 -14.40
C GLU A 70 -1.70 1.60 -14.16
N THR A 71 -3.03 1.70 -14.16
CA THR A 71 -3.78 2.97 -14.08
C THR A 71 -4.77 2.99 -12.92
N LEU A 72 -5.14 4.19 -12.48
CA LEU A 72 -6.11 4.37 -11.39
C LEU A 72 -7.51 3.87 -11.78
N ALA A 73 -7.88 3.98 -13.06
CA ALA A 73 -9.14 3.47 -13.58
C ALA A 73 -9.21 1.93 -13.52
N THR A 74 -8.14 1.25 -13.96
CA THR A 74 -8.04 -0.22 -13.88
C THR A 74 -8.01 -0.70 -12.43
N PHE A 75 -7.29 0.01 -11.55
CA PHE A 75 -7.29 -0.24 -10.11
C PHE A 75 -8.71 -0.18 -9.53
N LYS A 76 -9.45 0.90 -9.77
CA LYS A 76 -10.84 1.06 -9.29
C LYS A 76 -11.76 -0.06 -9.79
N ARG A 77 -11.63 -0.45 -11.07
CA ARG A 77 -12.42 -1.54 -11.66
C ARG A 77 -12.13 -2.88 -10.99
N ARG A 78 -10.85 -3.24 -10.85
CA ARG A 78 -10.44 -4.49 -10.19
C ARG A 78 -10.78 -4.50 -8.70
N LEU A 79 -10.64 -3.37 -8.02
CA LEU A 79 -11.01 -3.22 -6.62
C LEU A 79 -12.52 -3.43 -6.42
N LYS A 80 -13.35 -2.85 -7.29
CA LYS A 80 -14.81 -3.04 -7.25
C LYS A 80 -15.16 -4.53 -7.40
N ALA A 81 -14.57 -5.21 -8.38
CA ALA A 81 -14.79 -6.65 -8.62
C ALA A 81 -14.29 -7.57 -7.49
N HIS A 82 -13.40 -7.08 -6.63
CA HIS A 82 -12.93 -7.86 -5.48
C HIS A 82 -13.80 -7.65 -4.22
N LEU A 83 -14.52 -6.52 -4.14
CA LEU A 83 -15.32 -6.16 -2.97
C LEU A 83 -16.83 -6.37 -3.16
N PHE A 84 -17.27 -6.59 -4.41
CA PHE A 84 -18.65 -6.83 -4.83
C PHE A 84 -18.66 -7.91 -5.90
#